data_AF-W5ST22-F1
#
_entry.id   AF-W5ST22-F1
#
_cell.length_a   1.000
_cell.length_b   1.000
_cell.length_c   1.000
_cell.angle_alpha   90.00
_cell.angle_beta   90.00
_cell.angle_gamma   90.00
#
_symmetry.space_group_name_H-M   'P 1'
#
loop_
_entity.id
_entity.type
_entity.pdbx_description
1 polymer ?
#
loop_
_entity_poly.entity_id
_entity_poly.type
_entity_poly.pdbx_seq_one_letter_code
_entity_poly.pdbx_strand_id
1 'polypeptide(L)'
;MKIKLETELKNTLEEEVLLVEDIYEMYLNIKKYLDEKNETMLKEEINKTNIYLNKFKDTEQRRNEIWREFTAHEKFESTYMTIEKLCSAYKKEIYSYCHRLKIGVLNIQSLNYLISSYAETSLDILDLIFKDAQESVDNITYKNPYGPKSGNLNEASILINKKL
;
A
#
# COMPACT_ATOMS: atom_id res chain seq x y z
N MET A 1 -14.51 -8.29 -24.14
CA MET A 1 -14.86 -7.78 -22.80
C MET A 1 -13.82 -8.18 -21.75
N LYS A 2 -13.52 -9.47 -21.57
CA LYS A 2 -12.54 -9.96 -20.57
C LYS A 2 -11.12 -9.36 -20.69
N ILE A 3 -10.56 -9.30 -21.90
CA ILE A 3 -9.24 -8.69 -22.15
C ILE A 3 -9.21 -7.19 -21.85
N LYS A 4 -10.33 -6.48 -22.05
CA LYS A 4 -10.45 -5.05 -21.73
C LYS A 4 -10.36 -4.84 -20.22
N LEU A 5 -11.14 -5.58 -19.44
CA LEU A 5 -11.08 -5.55 -17.97
C LEU A 5 -9.71 -5.99 -17.44
N GLU A 6 -9.09 -7.01 -18.03
CA GLU A 6 -7.73 -7.43 -17.68
C GLU A 6 -6.70 -6.30 -17.91
N THR A 7 -6.84 -5.57 -19.02
CA THR A 7 -5.99 -4.41 -19.35
C THR A 7 -6.21 -3.26 -18.37
N GLU A 8 -7.46 -2.94 -18.04
CA GLU A 8 -7.80 -1.88 -17.08
C GLU A 8 -7.29 -2.21 -15.67
N LEU A 9 -7.41 -3.47 -15.25
CA LEU A 9 -6.84 -3.97 -14.01
C LEU A 9 -5.32 -3.83 -14.01
N LYS A 10 -4.65 -4.29 -15.08
CA LYS A 10 -3.20 -4.20 -15.24
C LYS A 10 -2.70 -2.75 -15.14
N ASN A 11 -3.34 -1.82 -15.84
CA ASN A 11 -2.97 -0.41 -15.81
C ASN A 11 -3.26 0.25 -14.46
N THR A 12 -4.36 -0.13 -13.79
CA THR A 12 -4.67 0.40 -12.45
C THR A 12 -3.66 -0.09 -11.41
N LEU A 13 -3.26 -1.37 -11.46
CA LEU A 13 -2.23 -1.90 -10.59
C LEU A 13 -0.86 -1.26 -10.84
N GLU A 14 -0.51 -0.99 -12.10
CA GLU A 14 0.70 -0.26 -12.46
C GLU A 14 0.69 1.16 -11.87
N GLU A 15 -0.42 1.87 -11.97
CA GLU A 15 -0.61 3.20 -11.36
C GLU A 15 -0.46 3.15 -9.83
N GLU A 16 -1.09 2.18 -9.16
CA GLU A 16 -0.94 2.00 -7.71
C GLU A 16 0.51 1.74 -7.29
N VAL A 17 1.26 0.96 -8.08
CA VAL A 17 2.66 0.64 -7.78
C VAL A 17 3.51 1.90 -7.82
N LEU A 18 3.34 2.73 -8.85
CA LEU A 18 4.06 4.00 -8.96
C LEU A 18 3.72 4.92 -7.78
N LEU A 19 2.44 5.01 -7.42
CA LEU A 19 2.00 5.80 -6.26
C LEU A 19 2.63 5.31 -4.95
N VAL A 20 2.69 3.99 -4.73
CA VAL A 20 3.32 3.41 -3.53
C VAL A 20 4.82 3.68 -3.49
N GLU A 21 5.50 3.62 -4.63
CA GLU A 21 6.93 3.92 -4.71
C GLU A 21 7.19 5.41 -4.42
N ASP A 22 6.38 6.31 -4.99
CA ASP A 22 6.43 7.75 -4.71
C ASP A 22 6.16 8.04 -3.22
N ILE A 23 5.12 7.43 -2.63
CA ILE A 23 4.79 7.60 -1.22
C ILE A 23 5.93 7.10 -0.33
N TYR A 24 6.54 5.96 -0.66
CA TYR A 24 7.67 5.44 0.10
C TYR A 24 8.86 6.41 0.11
N GLU A 25 9.19 7.01 -1.04
CA GLU A 25 10.22 8.06 -1.13
C GLU A 25 9.86 9.28 -0.26
N MET A 26 8.60 9.73 -0.29
CA MET A 26 8.16 10.84 0.55
C MET A 26 8.28 10.53 2.05
N TYR A 27 7.98 9.29 2.47
CA TYR A 27 8.20 8.87 3.85
C TYR A 27 9.69 8.85 4.23
N LEU A 28 10.59 8.50 3.31
CA LEU A 28 12.03 8.62 3.55
C LEU A 28 12.44 10.09 3.72
N ASN A 29 11.88 11.00 2.93
CA ASN A 29 12.10 12.44 3.07
C ASN A 29 11.56 12.99 4.39
N ILE A 30 10.36 12.57 4.82
CA ILE A 30 9.80 12.92 6.14
C ILE A 30 10.78 12.51 7.24
N LYS A 31 11.28 11.27 7.22
CA LYS A 31 12.27 10.80 8.19
C LYS A 31 13.53 11.67 8.16
N LYS A 32 14.05 11.96 6.97
CA LYS A 32 15.24 12.81 6.80
C LYS A 32 15.03 14.21 7.40
N TYR A 33 13.93 14.89 7.07
CA TYR A 33 13.65 16.23 7.58
C TYR A 33 13.38 16.25 9.08
N LEU A 34 12.86 15.16 9.63
CA LEU A 34 12.75 14.95 11.06
C LEU A 34 14.12 14.84 11.74
N ASP A 35 15.04 14.03 11.18
CA ASP A 35 16.41 13.90 11.66
C ASP A 35 17.17 15.25 11.59
N GLU A 36 16.95 16.02 10.53
CA GLU A 36 17.53 17.36 10.31
C GLU A 36 16.87 18.47 11.14
N LYS A 37 15.74 18.18 11.82
CA LYS A 37 14.90 19.15 12.53
C LYS A 37 14.44 20.32 11.64
N ASN A 38 14.19 20.04 10.36
CA ASN A 38 13.75 21.04 9.38
C ASN A 38 12.22 21.08 9.29
N GLU A 39 11.61 21.90 10.16
CA GLU A 39 10.15 21.98 10.31
C GLU A 39 9.41 22.39 9.02
N THR A 40 9.95 23.37 8.27
CA THR A 40 9.30 23.87 7.05
C THR A 40 9.22 22.77 5.99
N MET A 41 10.34 22.11 5.70
CA MET A 41 10.38 21.03 4.70
C MET A 41 9.58 19.81 5.18
N LEU A 42 9.58 19.52 6.48
CA LEU A 42 8.77 18.44 7.05
C LEU A 42 7.27 18.68 6.83
N LYS A 43 6.76 19.89 7.11
CA LYS A 43 5.35 20.22 6.88
C LYS A 43 4.97 20.16 5.40
N GLU A 44 5.83 20.67 4.52
CA GLU A 44 5.61 20.61 3.07
C GLU A 44 5.55 19.16 2.58
N GLU A 45 6.48 18.31 3.02
CA GLU A 45 6.53 16.91 2.59
C GLU A 45 5.34 16.10 3.15
N ILE A 46 4.91 16.35 4.39
CA ILE A 46 3.69 15.72 4.95
C ILE A 46 2.46 16.09 4.13
N ASN A 47 2.29 17.38 3.80
CA ASN A 47 1.15 17.85 3.00
C ASN A 47 1.14 17.19 1.61
N LYS A 48 2.31 17.10 0.96
CA LYS A 48 2.48 16.42 -0.32
C LYS A 48 2.15 14.92 -0.20
N THR A 49 2.64 14.27 0.85
CA THR A 49 2.37 12.84 1.12
C THR A 49 0.89 12.57 1.26
N ASN A 50 0.16 13.42 2.00
CA ASN A 50 -1.30 13.29 2.18
C ASN A 50 -2.08 13.35 0.86
N ILE A 51 -1.66 14.22 -0.07
CA ILE A 51 -2.25 14.28 -1.41
C ILE A 51 -2.06 12.95 -2.15
N TYR A 52 -0.88 12.35 -2.08
CA TYR A 52 -0.58 11.08 -2.75
C TYR A 52 -1.27 9.89 -2.09
N LEU A 53 -1.40 9.88 -0.76
CA LEU A 53 -2.16 8.87 -0.03
C LEU A 53 -3.65 8.89 -0.43
N ASN A 54 -4.24 10.08 -0.60
CA ASN A 54 -5.61 10.20 -1.10
C ASN A 54 -5.74 9.67 -2.54
N LYS A 55 -4.80 10.03 -3.43
CA LYS A 55 -4.78 9.46 -4.79
C LYS A 55 -4.67 7.94 -4.78
N PHE A 56 -3.80 7.39 -3.93
CA PHE A 56 -3.65 5.94 -3.78
C PHE A 56 -4.97 5.29 -3.34
N LYS A 57 -5.69 5.89 -2.39
CA LYS A 57 -7.00 5.41 -1.94
C LYS A 57 -8.06 5.43 -3.05
N ASP A 58 -8.09 6.48 -3.86
CA ASP A 58 -9.00 6.58 -4.99
C ASP A 58 -8.69 5.51 -6.05
N THR A 59 -7.40 5.30 -6.36
CA THR A 59 -6.97 4.25 -7.28
C THR A 59 -7.26 2.85 -6.72
N GLU A 60 -7.11 2.66 -5.40
CA GLU A 60 -7.48 1.43 -4.71
C GLU A 60 -8.97 1.09 -4.85
N GLN A 61 -9.81 2.11 -4.67
CA GLN A 61 -11.24 1.95 -4.86
C GLN A 61 -11.56 1.55 -6.31
N ARG A 62 -10.95 2.23 -7.30
CA ARG A 62 -11.10 1.90 -8.72
C ARG A 62 -10.67 0.46 -9.01
N ARG A 63 -9.53 0.01 -8.48
CA ARG A 63 -9.07 -1.37 -8.59
C ARG A 63 -10.11 -2.35 -8.02
N ASN A 64 -10.68 -2.05 -6.86
CA ASN A 64 -11.67 -2.92 -6.21
C ASN A 64 -12.98 -3.02 -6.99
N GLU A 65 -13.37 -1.98 -7.72
CA GLU A 65 -14.51 -2.00 -8.65
C GLU A 65 -14.20 -2.86 -9.87
N ILE A 66 -13.07 -2.61 -10.55
CA ILE A 66 -12.61 -3.42 -11.70
C ILE A 66 -12.49 -4.89 -11.30
N TRP A 67 -11.94 -5.18 -10.12
CA TRP A 67 -11.77 -6.55 -9.64
C TRP A 67 -13.11 -7.27 -9.46
N ARG A 68 -14.13 -6.61 -8.89
CA ARG A 68 -15.48 -7.18 -8.73
C ARG A 68 -16.14 -7.50 -10.07
N GLU A 69 -15.96 -6.63 -11.06
CA GLU A 69 -16.44 -6.87 -12.42
C GLU A 69 -15.66 -8.00 -13.10
N PHE A 70 -14.34 -8.00 -12.95
CA PHE A 70 -13.45 -8.99 -13.55
C PHE A 70 -13.74 -10.40 -13.03
N THR A 71 -14.08 -10.53 -11.74
CA THR A 71 -14.50 -11.81 -11.12
C THR A 71 -15.96 -12.16 -11.35
N ALA A 72 -16.75 -11.31 -12.00
CA ALA A 72 -18.20 -11.47 -12.11
C ALA A 72 -18.87 -11.75 -10.74
N HIS A 73 -18.37 -11.14 -9.67
CA HIS A 73 -18.79 -11.36 -8.27
C HIS A 73 -18.57 -12.78 -7.73
N GLU A 74 -17.86 -13.65 -8.47
CA GLU A 74 -17.46 -14.96 -7.97
C GLU A 74 -16.44 -14.81 -6.83
N LYS A 75 -16.55 -15.70 -5.84
CA LYS A 75 -15.59 -15.79 -4.73
C LYS A 75 -14.51 -16.80 -5.11
N PHE A 76 -13.28 -16.33 -5.19
CA PHE A 76 -12.10 -17.17 -5.35
C PHE A 76 -11.38 -17.28 -4.00
N GLU A 77 -10.75 -18.43 -3.74
CA GLU A 77 -10.02 -18.66 -2.47
C GLU A 77 -8.78 -17.77 -2.34
N SER A 78 -8.23 -17.28 -3.46
CA SER A 78 -7.10 -16.35 -3.46
C SER A 78 -7.06 -15.52 -4.74
N THR A 79 -6.42 -14.34 -4.68
CA THR A 79 -6.08 -13.56 -5.88
C THR A 79 -5.18 -14.33 -6.84
N TYR A 80 -4.34 -15.23 -6.33
CA TYR A 80 -3.56 -16.13 -7.18
C TYR A 80 -4.45 -17.01 -8.05
N MET A 81 -5.47 -17.66 -7.46
CA MET A 81 -6.41 -18.48 -8.23
C MET A 81 -7.23 -17.66 -9.21
N THR A 82 -7.64 -16.44 -8.83
CA THR A 82 -8.34 -15.54 -9.75
C THR A 82 -7.50 -15.22 -10.97
N ILE A 83 -6.24 -14.82 -10.77
CA ILE A 83 -5.33 -14.46 -11.87
C ILE A 83 -5.05 -15.70 -12.74
N GLU A 84 -4.83 -16.87 -12.12
CA GLU A 84 -4.57 -18.10 -12.88
C GLU A 84 -5.74 -18.48 -13.80
N LYS A 85 -6.98 -18.36 -13.30
CA LYS A 85 -8.20 -18.76 -14.01
C LYS A 85 -8.73 -17.71 -14.98
N LEU A 86 -8.58 -16.42 -14.65
CA LEU A 86 -9.23 -15.33 -15.38
C LEU A 86 -8.30 -14.58 -16.31
N CYS A 87 -7.02 -14.42 -15.96
CA CYS A 87 -6.07 -13.68 -16.78
C CYS A 87 -5.48 -14.57 -17.89
N SER A 88 -5.36 -13.99 -19.08
CA SER A 88 -4.88 -14.69 -20.28
C SER A 88 -3.69 -14.01 -20.95
N ALA A 89 -3.51 -12.70 -20.77
CA ALA A 89 -2.51 -11.91 -21.47
C ALA A 89 -1.46 -11.31 -20.53
N TYR A 90 -1.86 -10.76 -19.39
CA TYR A 90 -1.02 -9.94 -18.51
C TYR A 90 -0.78 -10.56 -17.13
N LYS A 91 -0.88 -11.89 -17.05
CA LYS A 91 -0.76 -12.66 -15.81
C LYS A 91 0.53 -12.33 -15.04
N LYS A 92 1.67 -12.28 -15.73
CA LYS A 92 2.98 -12.05 -15.11
C LYS A 92 3.09 -10.64 -14.54
N GLU A 93 2.62 -9.66 -15.30
CA GLU A 93 2.63 -8.24 -14.94
C GLU A 93 1.72 -7.99 -13.75
N ILE A 94 0.48 -8.49 -13.79
CA ILE A 94 -0.47 -8.39 -12.68
C ILE A 94 0.13 -9.01 -11.41
N TYR A 95 0.75 -10.19 -11.49
CA TYR A 95 1.44 -10.78 -10.34
C TYR A 95 2.58 -9.91 -9.82
N SER A 96 3.42 -9.39 -10.72
CA SER A 96 4.53 -8.51 -10.36
C SER A 96 4.04 -7.26 -9.64
N TYR A 97 2.99 -6.61 -10.16
CA TYR A 97 2.42 -5.43 -9.53
C TYR A 97 1.80 -5.75 -8.17
N CYS A 98 0.99 -6.81 -8.04
CA CYS A 98 0.45 -7.23 -6.75
C CYS A 98 1.55 -7.50 -5.71
N HIS A 99 2.66 -8.11 -6.13
CA HIS A 99 3.80 -8.37 -5.25
C HIS A 99 4.51 -7.08 -4.82
N ARG A 100 4.79 -6.17 -5.76
CA ARG A 100 5.41 -4.86 -5.50
C ARG A 100 4.55 -4.00 -4.57
N LEU A 101 3.22 -3.98 -4.79
CA LEU A 101 2.27 -3.28 -3.91
C LEU A 101 2.36 -3.80 -2.48
N LYS A 102 2.34 -5.12 -2.30
CA LYS A 102 2.43 -5.72 -0.97
C LYS A 102 3.72 -5.31 -0.25
N ILE A 103 4.86 -5.38 -0.95
CA ILE A 103 6.15 -4.98 -0.37
C ILE A 103 6.16 -3.48 -0.04
N GLY A 104 5.74 -2.64 -0.99
CA GLY A 104 5.78 -1.19 -0.81
C GLY A 104 4.87 -0.71 0.32
N VAL A 105 3.66 -1.26 0.45
CA VAL A 105 2.76 -0.97 1.59
C VAL A 105 3.39 -1.37 2.92
N LEU A 106 4.00 -2.56 3.01
CA LEU A 106 4.69 -3.01 4.23
C LEU A 106 5.87 -2.10 4.59
N ASN A 107 6.62 -1.65 3.59
CA ASN A 107 7.74 -0.73 3.79
C ASN A 107 7.28 0.64 4.30
N ILE A 108 6.20 1.20 3.71
CA ILE A 108 5.59 2.45 4.18
C ILE A 108 5.09 2.30 5.62
N GLN A 109 4.37 1.23 5.94
CA GLN A 109 3.88 0.97 7.29
C GLN A 109 5.01 0.87 8.31
N SER A 110 6.08 0.16 7.96
CA SER A 110 7.26 0.01 8.83
C SER A 110 7.97 1.35 9.06
N LEU A 111 8.09 2.17 8.02
CA LEU A 111 8.72 3.49 8.10
C LEU A 111 7.85 4.48 8.88
N ASN A 112 6.54 4.46 8.68
CA ASN A 112 5.59 5.25 9.45
C ASN A 112 5.67 4.90 10.95
N TYR A 113 5.69 3.61 11.29
CA TYR A 113 5.86 3.17 12.68
C TYR A 113 7.15 3.70 13.31
N LEU A 114 8.26 3.65 12.57
CA LEU A 114 9.55 4.19 13.01
C LEU A 114 9.47 5.70 13.27
N ILE A 115 8.86 6.46 12.36
CA ILE A 115 8.70 7.92 12.48
C ILE A 115 7.81 8.26 13.68
N SER A 116 6.68 7.58 13.86
CA SER A 116 5.78 7.79 14.99
C SER A 116 6.48 7.52 16.32
N SER A 117 7.25 6.43 16.43
CA SER A 117 8.03 6.13 17.64
C SER A 117 9.08 7.21 17.96
N TYR A 118 9.67 7.83 16.94
CA TYR A 118 10.62 8.93 17.11
C TYR A 118 9.93 10.23 17.56
N ALA A 119 8.73 10.50 17.04
CA ALA A 119 7.93 11.65 17.44
C ALA A 119 7.47 11.54 18.90
N GLU A 120 7.04 10.36 19.34
CA GLU A 120 6.65 10.07 20.73
C GLU A 120 7.80 10.25 21.74
N THR A 121 9.05 10.09 21.29
CA THR A 121 10.26 10.23 22.14
C THR A 121 10.88 11.63 22.09
N SER A 122 10.45 12.48 21.16
CA SER A 122 11.00 13.83 20.91
C SER A 122 9.97 14.91 21.32
N LEU A 123 9.65 14.93 22.62
CA LEU A 123 8.43 15.51 23.22
C LEU A 123 8.20 17.03 23.14
N ASP A 124 9.17 17.89 22.75
CA ASP A 124 8.99 19.34 22.95
C ASP A 124 8.60 20.16 21.70
N ILE A 125 8.70 19.61 20.48
CA ILE A 125 8.42 20.38 19.23
C ILE A 125 7.34 19.71 18.35
N LEU A 126 7.07 18.41 18.52
CA LEU A 126 6.26 17.62 17.58
C LEU A 126 4.78 17.48 17.98
N ASP A 127 4.43 17.78 19.23
CA ASP A 127 3.08 17.64 19.78
C ASP A 127 2.03 18.54 19.09
N LEU A 128 2.44 19.67 18.51
CA LEU A 128 1.52 20.58 17.81
C LEU A 128 1.30 20.22 16.33
N ILE A 129 2.20 19.46 15.71
CA ILE A 129 2.14 19.14 14.27
C ILE A 129 1.48 17.78 14.04
N PHE A 130 1.67 16.82 14.96
CA PHE A 130 1.20 15.45 14.76
C PHE A 130 -0.28 15.21 15.09
N LYS A 131 -0.92 16.10 15.87
CA LYS A 131 -2.33 15.93 16.25
C LYS A 131 -3.29 15.95 15.06
N ASP A 132 -2.98 16.70 14.00
CA ASP A 132 -3.80 16.78 12.79
C ASP A 132 -3.51 15.65 11.78
N ALA A 133 -2.30 15.07 11.80
CA ALA A 133 -1.92 13.99 10.89
C ALA A 133 -2.36 12.59 11.40
N GLN A 134 -2.43 12.41 12.73
CA GLN A 134 -2.70 11.11 13.34
C GLN A 134 -4.13 10.61 13.11
N GLU A 135 -5.13 11.50 13.09
CA GLU A 135 -6.54 11.13 12.79
C GLU A 135 -6.74 10.61 11.36
N SER A 136 -5.82 10.94 10.44
CA SER A 136 -5.87 10.50 9.04
C SER A 136 -5.29 9.10 8.84
N VAL A 137 -4.19 8.78 9.53
CA VAL A 137 -3.46 7.51 9.39
C VAL A 137 -4.18 6.35 10.09
N ASP A 138 -4.84 6.58 11.22
CA ASP A 138 -5.67 5.55 11.89
C ASP A 138 -6.88 5.12 11.02
N ASN A 139 -7.24 5.91 10.01
CA ASN A 139 -8.25 5.60 9.01
C ASN A 139 -7.71 4.92 7.75
N ILE A 140 -6.38 4.76 7.61
CA ILE A 140 -5.77 3.93 6.55
C ILE A 140 -5.70 2.49 7.06
N THR A 141 -6.86 1.85 7.13
CA THR A 141 -6.92 0.40 7.32
C THR A 141 -6.70 -0.28 5.96
N TYR A 142 -5.49 -0.79 5.72
CA TYR A 142 -5.34 -1.88 4.76
C TYR A 142 -5.97 -3.12 5.36
N LYS A 143 -7.26 -3.33 5.09
CA LYS A 143 -7.88 -4.65 5.27
C LYS A 143 -7.28 -5.56 4.22
N ASN A 144 -6.24 -6.28 4.61
CA ASN A 144 -5.76 -7.43 3.87
C ASN A 144 -6.98 -8.32 3.50
N PRO A 145 -7.38 -8.41 2.23
CA PRO A 145 -8.44 -9.35 1.85
C PRO A 145 -7.97 -10.81 1.95
N TYR A 146 -6.69 -11.04 2.26
CA TYR A 146 -5.98 -12.32 2.30
C TYR A 146 -5.64 -12.81 3.71
N GLY A 147 -6.27 -12.28 4.76
CA GLY A 147 -6.10 -12.83 6.12
C GLY A 147 -7.23 -13.81 6.45
N PRO A 148 -6.96 -15.02 6.96
CA PRO A 148 -7.99 -15.75 7.69
C PRO A 148 -8.51 -14.85 8.82
N LYS A 149 -9.83 -14.87 9.09
CA LYS A 149 -10.46 -14.09 10.18
C LYS A 149 -9.85 -14.40 11.57
N SER A 150 -9.09 -15.49 11.68
CA SER A 150 -8.29 -15.90 12.82
C SER A 150 -6.80 -15.73 12.51
N GLY A 151 -6.16 -14.75 13.14
CA GLY A 151 -4.74 -14.43 12.94
C GLY A 151 -3.80 -15.55 13.42
N ASN A 152 -3.30 -16.35 12.48
CA ASN A 152 -2.10 -17.14 12.68
C ASN A 152 -1.03 -16.66 11.69
N LEU A 153 0.02 -16.04 12.23
CA LEU A 153 1.15 -15.40 11.54
C LEU A 153 2.07 -16.37 10.76
N ASN A 154 1.75 -17.67 10.65
CA ASN A 154 2.72 -18.70 10.26
C ASN A 154 2.71 -19.17 8.81
N GLU A 155 1.84 -18.67 7.93
CA GLU A 155 1.80 -19.17 6.53
C GLU A 155 2.78 -18.44 5.59
N ALA A 156 3.17 -17.20 5.88
CA ALA A 156 4.15 -16.46 5.07
C ALA A 156 5.56 -17.10 5.14
N SER A 157 5.86 -17.87 6.18
CA SER A 157 7.17 -18.48 6.44
C SER A 157 7.43 -19.76 5.63
N ILE A 158 6.40 -20.36 5.02
CA ILE A 158 6.52 -21.70 4.40
C ILE A 158 6.90 -21.62 2.91
N LEU A 159 6.68 -20.49 2.24
CA LEU A 159 6.89 -20.39 0.78
C LEU A 159 8.28 -19.86 0.37
N ILE A 160 9.04 -19.25 1.27
CA ILE A 160 10.41 -18.78 0.95
C ILE A 160 11.44 -19.94 1.02
N ASN A 161 11.11 -21.05 1.69
CA ASN A 161 12.04 -22.17 1.92
C ASN A 161 11.79 -23.42 1.05
N LYS A 162 11.08 -23.32 -0.08
CA LYS A 162 10.96 -24.43 -1.04
C LYS A 162 11.36 -24.03 -2.47
N LYS A 163 12.66 -23.83 -2.69
CA LYS A 163 13.51 -24.79 -3.43
C LYS A 163 14.92 -24.22 -3.67
N LEU A 164 15.89 -24.84 -2.99
CA LEU A 164 17.14 -25.31 -3.58
C LEU A 164 16.83 -26.37 -4.67
#